data_AF-A0A7J9AGT8-F1
#
_entry.id   AF-A0A7J9AGT8-F1
#
_cell.length_a   1.000
_cell.length_b   1.000
_cell.length_c   1.000
_cell.angle_alpha   90.00
_cell.angle_beta   90.00
_cell.angle_gamma   90.00
#
_symmetry.space_group_name_H-M   'P 1'
#
loop_
_entity.id
_entity.type
_entity.pdbx_description
1 polymer ?
#
loop_
_entity_poly.entity_id
_entity_poly.type
_entity_poly.pdbx_seq_one_letter_code
_entity_poly.pdbx_strand_id
1 'polypeptide(L)'
;MKLREIQRRVASEMHMNVNMIRYRKAKKMVKDKLAGNFVDGFAMLWDYANELILKNPGSTIKMTVNRITPESPHFNRFYVCFEVLKRGWKKGCKPILGLDGCFLKGPLMSEMLFAIRRDGNNQMYLVS
;
A
#
# COMPACT_ATOMS: atom_id res chain seq x y z
N MET A 1 -19.78 2.61 -5.89
CA MET A 1 -20.88 3.17 -6.71
C MET A 1 -21.37 2.18 -7.76
N LYS A 2 -22.66 1.83 -7.72
CA LYS A 2 -23.29 0.89 -8.68
C LYS A 2 -23.52 1.60 -10.02
N LEU A 3 -23.48 0.89 -11.15
CA LEU A 3 -23.60 1.51 -12.50
C LEU A 3 -24.88 2.33 -12.69
N ARG A 4 -26.02 1.85 -12.17
CA ARG A 4 -27.30 2.56 -12.24
C ARG A 4 -27.31 3.87 -11.44
N GLU A 5 -26.51 3.93 -10.38
CA GLU A 5 -26.33 5.11 -9.54
C GLU A 5 -25.52 6.18 -10.28
N ILE A 6 -24.47 5.75 -11.01
CA ILE A 6 -23.70 6.63 -11.91
C ILE A 6 -24.61 7.21 -12.99
N GLN A 7 -25.44 6.37 -13.63
CA GLN A 7 -26.37 6.81 -14.65
C GLN A 7 -27.35 7.85 -14.11
N ARG A 8 -27.94 7.61 -12.92
CA ARG A 8 -28.88 8.57 -12.30
C ARG A 8 -28.22 9.92 -12.05
N ARG A 9 -27.01 9.94 -11.47
CA ARG A 9 -26.27 11.18 -11.21
C ARG A 9 -25.93 11.95 -12.49
N VAL A 10 -25.44 11.26 -13.51
CA VAL A 10 -25.13 11.92 -14.79
C VAL A 10 -26.40 12.45 -15.46
N ALA A 11 -27.52 11.71 -15.39
CA ALA A 11 -28.79 12.18 -15.93
C ALA A 11 -29.32 13.42 -15.17
N SER A 12 -29.14 13.50 -13.86
CA SER A 12 -29.57 14.66 -13.07
C SER A 12 -28.64 15.87 -13.19
N GLU A 13 -27.33 15.65 -13.20
CA GLU A 13 -26.31 16.73 -13.17
C GLU A 13 -25.97 17.25 -14.56
N MET A 14 -25.91 16.36 -15.56
CA MET A 14 -25.51 16.71 -16.93
C MET A 14 -26.70 16.76 -17.90
N HIS A 15 -27.92 16.43 -17.45
CA HIS A 15 -29.13 16.36 -18.27
C HIS A 15 -29.02 15.48 -19.53
N MET A 16 -28.12 14.49 -19.49
CA MET A 16 -27.86 13.58 -20.60
C MET A 16 -28.26 12.15 -20.24
N ASN A 17 -29.08 11.52 -21.09
CA ASN A 17 -29.42 10.12 -20.95
C ASN A 17 -28.63 9.29 -21.98
N VAL A 18 -27.66 8.53 -21.50
CA VAL A 18 -26.72 7.78 -22.35
C VAL A 18 -26.97 6.28 -22.21
N ASN A 19 -26.64 5.50 -23.24
CA ASN A 19 -26.71 4.05 -23.16
C ASN A 19 -25.79 3.49 -22.05
N MET A 20 -26.30 2.52 -21.27
CA MET A 20 -25.58 1.77 -20.22
C MET A 20 -24.18 1.29 -20.64
N ILE A 21 -24.00 0.91 -21.91
CA ILE A 21 -22.70 0.48 -22.45
C ILE A 21 -21.65 1.60 -22.33
N ARG A 22 -22.01 2.86 -22.58
CA ARG A 22 -21.07 3.99 -22.46
C ARG A 22 -20.68 4.23 -21.01
N TYR A 23 -21.61 4.13 -20.06
CA TYR A 23 -21.28 4.22 -18.63
C TYR A 23 -20.35 3.10 -18.16
N ARG A 24 -20.54 1.86 -18.66
CA ARG A 24 -19.61 0.75 -18.40
C ARG A 24 -18.21 1.04 -18.94
N LYS A 25 -18.10 1.54 -20.18
CA LYS A 25 -16.82 1.92 -20.79
C LYS A 25 -16.15 3.04 -20.02
N ALA A 26 -16.86 4.13 -19.72
CA ALA A 26 -16.33 5.25 -18.94
C ALA A 26 -15.85 4.81 -17.55
N LYS A 27 -16.64 3.99 -16.84
CA LYS A 27 -16.24 3.42 -15.54
C LYS A 27 -15.00 2.55 -15.65
N LYS A 28 -14.87 1.75 -16.73
CA LYS A 28 -13.67 0.95 -16.99
C LYS A 28 -12.46 1.86 -17.24
N MET A 29 -12.57 2.87 -18.10
CA MET A 29 -11.47 3.81 -18.38
C MET A 29 -10.98 4.53 -17.12
N VAL A 30 -11.89 4.97 -16.26
CA VAL A 30 -11.52 5.59 -14.97
C VAL A 30 -10.81 4.59 -14.06
N LYS A 31 -11.30 3.34 -13.99
CA LYS A 31 -10.63 2.29 -13.22
C LYS A 31 -9.24 1.95 -13.76
N ASP A 32 -9.10 1.84 -15.07
CA ASP A 32 -7.83 1.51 -15.72
C ASP A 32 -6.82 2.65 -15.50
N LYS A 33 -7.28 3.92 -15.59
CA LYS A 33 -6.45 5.09 -15.28
C LYS A 33 -6.03 5.14 -13.81
N LEU A 34 -6.94 4.80 -12.89
CA LEU A 34 -6.62 4.69 -11.46
C LEU A 34 -5.64 3.54 -11.18
N ALA A 35 -5.78 2.41 -11.88
CA ALA A 35 -4.90 1.25 -11.75
C ALA A 35 -3.48 1.52 -12.28
N GLY A 36 -3.36 2.31 -13.35
CA GLY A 36 -2.06 2.72 -13.93
C GLY A 36 -1.13 3.36 -12.90
N ASN A 37 -1.65 4.19 -12.01
CA ASN A 37 -0.86 4.80 -10.94
C ASN A 37 -0.25 3.77 -9.95
N PHE A 38 -0.88 2.61 -9.74
CA PHE A 38 -0.37 1.61 -8.81
C PHE A 38 0.80 0.82 -9.41
N VAL A 39 0.72 0.46 -10.69
CA VAL A 39 1.81 -0.26 -11.38
C VAL A 39 3.07 0.58 -11.35
N ASP A 40 2.96 1.86 -11.69
CA ASP A 40 4.07 2.80 -11.64
C ASP A 40 4.60 2.96 -10.21
N GLY A 41 3.70 3.07 -9.22
CA GLY A 41 4.08 3.14 -7.80
C GLY A 41 4.85 1.91 -7.31
N PHE A 42 4.44 0.69 -7.70
CA PHE A 42 5.16 -0.54 -7.37
C PHE A 42 6.51 -0.63 -8.10
N ALA A 43 6.59 -0.12 -9.33
CA ALA A 43 7.86 -0.05 -10.07
C ALA A 43 8.89 0.84 -9.35
N MET A 44 8.44 1.94 -8.72
CA MET A 44 9.29 2.86 -7.96
C MET A 44 9.76 2.33 -6.59
N LEU A 45 9.22 1.19 -6.10
CA LEU A 45 9.58 0.70 -4.77
C LEU A 45 11.07 0.35 -4.63
N TRP A 46 11.74 -0.05 -5.72
CA TRP A 46 13.19 -0.30 -5.69
C TRP A 46 13.98 0.98 -5.45
N ASP A 47 13.64 2.04 -6.17
CA ASP A 47 14.28 3.35 -6.00
C ASP A 47 14.00 3.92 -4.61
N TYR A 48 12.76 3.76 -4.13
CA TYR A 48 12.38 4.16 -2.78
C TYR A 48 13.14 3.36 -1.71
N ALA A 49 13.27 2.05 -1.87
CA ALA A 49 14.04 1.20 -0.96
C ALA A 49 15.50 1.65 -0.89
N ASN A 50 16.10 1.95 -2.05
CA ASN A 50 17.47 2.45 -2.12
C ASN A 50 17.62 3.79 -1.42
N GLU A 51 16.72 4.74 -1.67
CA GLU A 51 16.75 6.06 -1.02
C GLU A 51 16.61 5.95 0.50
N LEU A 52 15.71 5.08 0.98
CA LEU A 52 15.55 4.84 2.41
C LEU A 52 16.82 4.26 3.06
N ILE A 53 17.52 3.33 2.38
CA ILE A 53 18.80 2.77 2.86
C ILE A 53 19.86 3.86 2.90
N LEU A 54 19.97 4.67 1.85
CA LEU A 54 20.97 5.75 1.74
C LEU A 54 20.79 6.80 2.83
N LYS A 55 19.54 7.20 3.11
CA LYS A 55 19.23 8.24 4.11
C LYS A 55 19.21 7.74 5.54
N ASN A 56 19.01 6.42 5.75
CA ASN A 56 18.94 5.83 7.09
C ASN A 56 19.91 4.65 7.23
N PRO A 57 21.24 4.88 7.23
CA PRO A 57 22.23 3.83 7.38
C PRO A 57 21.98 2.93 8.60
N GLY A 58 22.18 1.63 8.44
CA GLY A 58 21.89 0.60 9.45
C GLY A 58 20.46 0.06 9.42
N SER A 59 19.52 0.77 8.78
CA SER A 59 18.14 0.30 8.67
C SER A 59 18.05 -1.00 7.87
N THR A 60 17.12 -1.87 8.26
CA THR A 60 16.86 -3.12 7.55
C THR A 60 15.70 -2.92 6.60
N ILE A 61 15.99 -2.86 5.31
CA ILE A 61 14.98 -2.74 4.25
C ILE A 61 15.11 -3.95 3.34
N LYS A 62 13.99 -4.65 3.10
CA LYS A 62 13.96 -5.87 2.29
C LYS A 62 12.77 -5.82 1.34
N MET A 63 13.02 -6.13 0.08
CA MET A 63 11.95 -6.32 -0.89
C MET A 63 12.02 -7.72 -1.48
N THR A 64 10.86 -8.32 -1.68
CA THR A 64 10.71 -9.63 -2.30
C THR A 64 9.69 -9.52 -3.43
N VAL A 65 10.05 -10.09 -4.56
CA VAL A 65 9.20 -10.18 -5.75
C VAL A 65 9.03 -11.65 -6.13
N ASN A 66 7.84 -12.02 -6.56
CA ASN A 66 7.56 -13.33 -7.14
C ASN A 66 7.72 -13.22 -8.65
N ARG A 67 8.56 -14.05 -9.26
CA ARG A 67 8.69 -14.13 -10.71
C ARG A 67 7.87 -15.30 -11.21
N ILE A 68 6.67 -15.01 -11.71
CA ILE A 68 5.81 -16.03 -12.31
C ILE A 68 6.39 -16.42 -13.69
N THR A 69 6.92 -15.44 -14.41
CA THR A 69 7.77 -15.60 -15.61
C THR A 69 8.99 -14.67 -15.50
N PRO A 70 10.06 -14.90 -16.29
CA PRO A 70 11.24 -14.02 -16.30
C PRO A 70 10.89 -12.55 -16.58
N GLU A 71 9.89 -12.30 -17.44
CA GLU A 71 9.46 -10.94 -17.81
C GLU A 71 8.37 -10.35 -16.89
N SER A 72 7.87 -11.10 -15.90
CA SER A 72 6.73 -10.66 -15.07
C SER A 72 7.01 -10.79 -13.56
N PRO A 73 7.81 -9.87 -13.00
CA PRO A 73 7.97 -9.77 -11.55
C PRO A 73 6.73 -9.14 -10.91
N HIS A 74 6.09 -9.88 -10.00
CA HIS A 74 5.00 -9.40 -9.18
C HIS A 74 5.51 -9.03 -7.79
N PHE A 75 5.04 -7.91 -7.26
CA PHE A 75 5.28 -7.54 -5.86
C PHE A 75 4.78 -8.65 -4.92
N ASN A 76 5.60 -9.03 -3.94
CA ASN A 76 5.22 -9.96 -2.88
C ASN A 76 5.22 -9.24 -1.53
N ARG A 77 6.38 -8.74 -1.09
CA ARG A 77 6.55 -8.13 0.22
C ARG A 77 7.56 -6.99 0.20
N PHE A 78 7.28 -5.97 1.00
CA PHE A 78 8.20 -4.89 1.34
C PHE A 78 8.28 -4.77 2.85
N TYR A 79 9.49 -4.85 3.41
CA TYR A 79 9.75 -4.74 4.83
C TYR A 79 10.70 -3.59 5.08
N VAL A 80 10.35 -2.74 6.05
CA VAL A 80 11.15 -1.59 6.47
C VAL A 80 11.27 -1.63 7.98
N CYS A 81 12.48 -1.56 8.51
CA CYS A 81 12.72 -1.37 9.93
C CYS A 81 13.91 -0.44 10.13
N PHE A 82 13.63 0.75 10.64
CA PHE A 82 14.67 1.76 10.86
C PHE A 82 15.57 1.38 12.04
N GLU A 83 16.88 1.58 11.87
CA GLU A 83 17.91 1.30 12.88
C GLU A 83 17.57 1.97 14.23
N VAL A 84 17.14 3.23 14.16
CA VAL A 84 16.76 4.03 15.35
C VAL A 84 15.59 3.41 16.11
N LEU A 85 14.56 2.92 15.41
CA LEU A 85 13.39 2.31 16.03
C LEU A 85 13.75 0.99 16.69
N LYS A 86 14.54 0.17 15.99
CA LYS A 86 15.08 -1.10 16.49
C LYS A 86 15.92 -0.90 17.75
N ARG A 87 16.78 0.13 17.77
CA ARG A 87 17.61 0.47 18.95
C ARG A 87 16.75 0.96 20.13
N GLY A 88 15.77 1.83 19.87
CA GLY A 88 14.89 2.34 20.92
C GLY A 88 14.08 1.22 21.59
N TRP A 89 13.57 0.26 20.80
CA TRP A 89 12.97 -0.96 21.36
C TRP A 89 13.96 -1.69 22.26
N LYS A 90 15.13 -2.09 21.73
CA LYS A 90 16.08 -2.93 22.47
C LYS A 90 16.52 -2.31 23.80
N LYS A 91 16.53 -0.98 23.90
CA LYS A 91 16.96 -0.25 25.08
C LYS A 91 15.85 0.01 26.09
N GLY A 92 14.63 0.30 25.63
CA GLY A 92 13.60 0.90 26.50
C GLY A 92 12.23 0.23 26.46
N CYS A 93 12.00 -0.76 25.60
CA CYS A 93 10.72 -1.45 25.51
C CYS A 93 10.69 -2.78 26.27
N LYS A 94 9.49 -3.15 26.71
CA LYS A 94 9.22 -4.44 27.34
C LYS A 94 9.43 -5.58 26.33
N PRO A 95 9.75 -6.81 26.79
CA PRO A 95 9.99 -7.96 25.93
C PRO A 95 8.71 -8.54 25.30
N ILE A 96 7.71 -7.71 25.02
CA ILE A 96 6.44 -8.07 24.37
C ILE A 96 6.43 -7.45 22.97
N LEU A 97 6.09 -8.25 21.95
CA LEU A 97 5.93 -7.82 20.56
C LEU A 97 4.51 -8.14 20.10
N GLY A 98 3.77 -7.12 19.68
CA GLY A 98 2.52 -7.27 18.96
C GLY A 98 2.75 -7.08 17.46
N LEU A 99 2.02 -7.84 16.66
CA LEU A 99 1.91 -7.62 15.22
C LEU A 99 0.43 -7.33 14.95
N ASP A 100 0.16 -6.21 14.30
CA ASP A 100 -1.17 -5.81 13.88
C ASP A 100 -1.13 -5.44 12.40
N GLY A 101 -2.29 -5.37 11.75
CA GLY A 101 -2.35 -5.05 10.34
C GLY A 101 -3.71 -4.63 9.85
N CYS A 102 -3.73 -4.06 8.65
CA CYS A 102 -4.96 -3.71 7.96
C CYS A 102 -4.90 -4.04 6.48
N PHE A 103 -6.05 -4.38 5.92
CA PHE A 103 -6.20 -4.58 4.48
C PHE A 103 -6.29 -3.23 3.77
N LEU A 104 -5.43 -3.04 2.77
CA LEU A 104 -5.45 -1.85 1.93
C LEU A 104 -6.55 -1.97 0.88
N LYS A 105 -7.32 -0.91 0.72
CA LYS A 105 -8.32 -0.82 -0.36
C LYS A 105 -7.63 -0.34 -1.63
N GLY A 106 -7.47 -1.24 -2.59
CA GLY A 106 -6.88 -0.92 -3.87
C GLY A 106 -7.36 -1.85 -4.98
N PRO A 107 -6.94 -1.59 -6.23
CA PRO A 107 -7.12 -2.55 -7.33
C PRO A 107 -6.34 -3.85 -7.06
N LEU A 108 -5.29 -3.76 -6.25
CA LEU A 108 -4.53 -4.88 -5.72
C LEU A 108 -4.94 -5.08 -4.26
N MET A 109 -5.32 -6.32 -3.92
CA MET A 109 -5.59 -6.69 -2.53
C MET A 109 -4.25 -6.86 -1.83
N SER A 110 -3.91 -5.96 -0.93
CA SER A 110 -2.68 -6.01 -0.14
C SER A 110 -2.97 -5.80 1.34
N GLU A 111 -2.01 -6.19 2.16
CA GLU A 111 -2.06 -6.04 3.61
C GLU A 111 -0.86 -5.23 4.06
N MET A 112 -1.09 -4.32 5.01
CA MET A 112 -0.06 -3.57 5.68
C MET A 112 0.04 -4.07 7.11
N LEU A 113 1.23 -4.55 7.48
CA LEU A 113 1.53 -5.06 8.82
C LEU A 113 2.42 -4.07 9.56
N PHE A 114 2.20 -3.93 10.87
CA PHE A 114 2.99 -3.11 11.77
C PHE A 114 3.37 -3.91 13.01
N ALA A 115 4.65 -3.82 13.38
CA ALA A 115 5.16 -4.38 14.62
C ALA A 115 5.15 -3.30 15.71
N ILE A 116 4.37 -3.53 16.77
CA ILE A 116 4.18 -2.58 17.88
C ILE A 116 4.65 -3.21 19.18
N ARG A 117 5.24 -2.40 20.07
CA ARG A 117 5.64 -2.79 21.43
C ARG A 117 5.06 -1.87 22.48
N ARG A 118 5.23 -2.26 23.74
CA ARG A 118 5.00 -1.41 24.90
C ARG A 118 6.34 -0.91 25.43
N ASP A 119 6.46 0.40 25.57
CA ASP A 119 7.66 0.99 26.19
C ASP A 119 7.65 0.83 27.73
N GLY A 120 8.70 1.33 28.39
CA GLY A 120 8.80 1.34 29.84
C GLY A 120 7.66 2.09 30.55
N ASN A 121 7.05 3.07 29.87
CA ASN A 121 5.94 3.88 30.38
C ASN A 121 4.56 3.34 29.96
N ASN A 122 4.46 2.08 29.50
CA ASN A 122 3.20 1.52 29.04
C ASN A 122 2.56 2.37 27.91
N GLN A 123 3.34 2.90 26.99
CA GLN A 123 2.87 3.53 25.76
C GLN A 123 3.15 2.62 24.56
N MET A 124 2.46 2.86 23.44
CA MET A 124 2.73 2.14 22.21
C MET A 124 3.99 2.67 21.54
N TYR A 125 4.85 1.77 21.08
CA TYR A 125 6.08 2.09 20.39
C TYR A 125 6.14 1.32 19.07
N LEU A 126 6.26 2.02 17.95
CA LEU A 126 6.37 1.42 16.62
C LEU A 126 7.80 0.91 16.39
N VAL A 127 7.92 -0.34 15.93
CA VAL A 127 9.21 -0.99 15.67
C VAL A 127 9.53 -1.07 14.18
N SER A 128 8.58 -1.53 13.38
CA SER A 128 8.71 -1.74 11.93
C SER A 128 7.35 -1.75 11.27
#